data_AF-A0A2N1K012-F1
#
_entry.id   AF-A0A2N1K012-F1
#
_cell.length_a   1.000
_cell.length_b   1.000
_cell.length_c   1.000
_cell.angle_alpha   90.00
_cell.angle_beta   90.00
_cell.angle_gamma   90.00
#
_symmetry.space_group_name_H-M   'P 1'
#
loop_
_entity.id
_entity.type
_entity.pdbx_description
1 polymer ?
#
loop_
_entity_poly.entity_id
_entity_poly.type
_entity_poly.pdbx_seq_one_letter_code
_entity_poly.pdbx_strand_id
1 'polypeptide(L)'
;MKYIVIKSHVSNYPDPIRLEGGDVVKMIESYAGPENWENWMFCHEEKYNRKGWVPEQIIRKDMNGTGTILKQYIAKELNVSIGERLIGLEELNGWVWCEERDGEKGWVPKENLQKY
;
A
#
# COMPACT_ATOMS: atom_id res chain seq x y z
N MET A 1 9.67 10.43 9.68
CA MET A 1 9.48 10.25 11.15
C MET A 1 10.11 8.92 11.59
N LYS A 2 10.43 8.74 12.86
CA LYS A 2 10.94 7.46 13.39
C LYS A 2 9.80 6.67 14.05
N TYR A 3 9.78 5.36 13.84
CA TYR A 3 8.76 4.45 14.36
C TYR A 3 9.37 3.19 14.96
N ILE A 4 8.77 2.69 16.04
CA ILE A 4 9.02 1.36 16.58
C ILE A 4 7.81 0.48 16.29
N VAL A 5 8.07 -0.76 15.85
CA VAL A 5 7.01 -1.74 15.57
C VAL A 5 6.46 -2.27 16.89
N ILE A 6 5.16 -2.15 17.10
CA ILE A 6 4.44 -2.60 18.30
C ILE A 6 3.57 -3.84 18.04
N LYS A 7 3.36 -4.20 16.77
CA LYS A 7 2.65 -5.41 16.33
C LYS A 7 3.29 -5.92 15.04
N SER A 8 3.56 -7.22 14.95
CA SER A 8 4.18 -7.81 13.75
C SER A 8 3.26 -7.73 12.54
N HIS A 9 3.85 -7.63 11.34
CA HIS A 9 3.16 -7.67 10.05
C HIS A 9 3.89 -8.62 9.12
N VAL A 10 3.14 -9.43 8.36
CA VAL A 10 3.69 -10.29 7.31
C VAL A 10 2.86 -10.05 6.06
N SER A 11 3.54 -9.71 4.97
CA SER A 11 2.89 -9.46 3.68
C SER A 11 2.27 -10.74 3.13
N ASN A 12 1.03 -10.63 2.66
CA ASN A 12 0.36 -11.69 1.92
C ASN A 12 0.58 -11.59 0.40
N TYR A 13 1.39 -10.63 -0.06
CA TYR A 13 1.55 -10.27 -1.47
C TYR A 13 3.02 -10.43 -1.93
N PRO A 14 3.45 -11.66 -2.28
CA PRO A 14 4.83 -11.92 -2.71
C PRO A 14 5.18 -11.21 -4.03
N ASP A 15 4.19 -10.98 -4.90
CA ASP A 15 4.34 -10.13 -6.08
C ASP A 15 3.38 -8.93 -5.98
N PRO A 16 3.82 -7.82 -5.36
CA PRO A 16 2.97 -6.66 -5.18
C PRO A 16 2.65 -6.02 -6.53
N ILE A 17 1.44 -5.50 -6.65
CA ILE A 17 1.06 -4.68 -7.82
C ILE A 17 2.00 -3.47 -7.91
N ARG A 18 2.54 -3.22 -9.11
CA ARG A 18 3.43 -2.08 -9.42
C ARG A 18 2.88 -1.36 -10.63
N LEU A 19 2.65 -0.08 -10.50
CA LEU A 19 1.92 0.74 -11.46
C LEU A 19 2.71 2.00 -11.77
N GLU A 20 2.66 2.43 -13.01
CA GLU A 20 3.18 3.68 -13.51
C GLU A 20 2.04 4.64 -13.89
N GLY A 21 2.36 5.93 -14.03
CA GLY A 21 1.41 6.90 -14.55
C GLY A 21 0.96 6.54 -15.97
N GLY A 22 -0.35 6.47 -16.18
CA GLY A 22 -0.97 6.07 -17.45
C GLY A 22 -1.40 4.60 -17.52
N ASP A 23 -0.99 3.75 -16.57
CA ASP A 23 -1.45 2.36 -16.53
C ASP A 23 -2.96 2.29 -16.31
N VAL A 24 -3.60 1.29 -16.92
CA VAL A 24 -5.04 1.02 -16.77
C VAL A 24 -5.21 -0.21 -15.90
N VAL A 25 -6.05 -0.08 -14.87
CA VAL A 25 -6.39 -1.16 -13.94
C VAL A 25 -7.89 -1.41 -13.92
N LYS A 26 -8.27 -2.67 -13.71
CA LYS A 26 -9.65 -3.04 -13.36
C LYS A 26 -9.86 -2.75 -11.88
N MET A 27 -10.91 -2.02 -11.55
CA MET A 27 -11.32 -1.75 -10.17
C MET A 27 -12.28 -2.85 -9.72
N ILE A 28 -11.91 -3.61 -8.68
CA ILE A 28 -12.68 -4.77 -8.21
C ILE A 28 -13.56 -4.39 -7.03
N GLU A 29 -12.97 -3.85 -5.97
CA GLU A 29 -13.69 -3.50 -4.75
C GLU A 29 -13.04 -2.33 -4.00
N SER A 30 -13.85 -1.43 -3.46
CA SER A 30 -13.39 -0.44 -2.48
C SER A 30 -13.32 -1.09 -1.09
N TYR A 31 -12.29 -0.74 -0.33
CA TYR A 31 -12.17 -1.19 1.05
C TYR A 31 -13.31 -0.66 1.91
N ALA A 32 -13.90 -1.53 2.74
CA ALA A 32 -15.04 -1.23 3.61
C ALA A 32 -14.91 -1.89 5.01
N GLY A 33 -13.71 -1.88 5.59
CA GLY A 33 -13.43 -2.43 6.92
C GLY A 33 -13.36 -1.37 8.04
N PRO A 34 -13.44 -1.79 9.32
CA PRO A 34 -13.36 -0.89 10.49
C PRO A 34 -11.97 -0.29 10.77
N GLU A 35 -10.91 -0.75 10.11
CA GLU A 35 -9.51 -0.40 10.40
C GLU A 35 -9.10 1.00 9.90
N ASN A 36 -10.07 1.83 9.48
CA ASN A 36 -9.86 3.17 8.89
C ASN A 36 -8.92 3.17 7.67
N TRP A 37 -8.89 2.07 6.92
CA TRP A 37 -8.21 1.99 5.62
C TRP A 37 -9.15 2.46 4.50
N GLU A 38 -9.83 3.57 4.73
CA GLU A 38 -10.69 4.18 3.71
C GLU A 38 -9.84 4.64 2.52
N ASN A 39 -10.45 4.71 1.33
CA ASN A 39 -9.81 5.15 0.08
C ASN A 39 -8.77 4.17 -0.49
N TRP A 40 -8.83 2.88 -0.13
CA TRP A 40 -8.14 1.83 -0.85
C TRP A 40 -9.08 1.15 -1.86
N MET A 41 -8.62 0.97 -3.09
CA MET A 41 -9.29 0.21 -4.14
C MET A 41 -8.47 -1.03 -4.46
N PHE A 42 -9.10 -2.21 -4.40
CA PHE A 42 -8.48 -3.43 -4.87
C PHE A 42 -8.51 -3.45 -6.40
N CYS A 43 -7.34 -3.45 -7.00
CA CYS A 43 -7.15 -3.34 -8.43
C CYS A 43 -6.52 -4.61 -9.01
N HIS A 44 -6.81 -4.86 -10.28
CA HIS A 44 -6.13 -5.87 -11.09
C HIS A 44 -5.50 -5.20 -12.31
N GLU A 45 -4.18 -5.34 -12.41
CA GLU A 45 -3.42 -4.99 -13.59
C GLU A 45 -3.27 -6.23 -14.49
N GLU A 46 -3.75 -6.14 -15.73
CA GLU A 46 -3.76 -7.28 -16.64
C GLU A 46 -2.38 -7.63 -17.21
N LYS A 47 -1.54 -6.62 -17.47
CA LYS A 47 -0.27 -6.76 -18.20
C LYS A 47 0.66 -7.80 -17.59
N TYR A 48 0.79 -7.81 -16.26
CA TYR A 48 1.57 -8.80 -15.52
C TYR A 48 0.71 -9.65 -14.58
N ASN A 49 -0.62 -9.55 -14.70
CA ASN A 49 -1.59 -10.27 -13.89
C ASN A 49 -1.41 -10.07 -12.36
N ARG A 50 -1.14 -8.83 -11.94
CA ARG A 50 -0.91 -8.49 -10.53
C ARG A 50 -2.15 -7.87 -9.91
N LYS A 51 -2.37 -8.16 -8.63
CA LYS A 51 -3.50 -7.62 -7.86
C LYS A 51 -3.02 -7.03 -6.56
N GLY A 52 -3.70 -5.99 -6.09
CA GLY A 52 -3.35 -5.36 -4.83
C GLY A 52 -4.13 -4.09 -4.58
N TRP A 53 -3.96 -3.57 -3.38
CA TRP A 53 -4.59 -2.33 -2.94
C TRP A 53 -3.88 -1.11 -3.49
N VAL A 54 -4.63 -0.23 -4.13
CA VAL A 54 -4.17 1.01 -4.75
C VAL A 54 -4.92 2.18 -4.13
N PRO A 55 -4.27 3.32 -3.82
CA PRO A 55 -4.95 4.47 -3.25
C PRO A 55 -5.95 5.04 -4.26
N GLU A 56 -7.20 5.20 -3.87
CA GLU A 56 -8.24 5.76 -4.75
C GLU A 56 -7.88 7.16 -5.27
N GLN A 57 -7.14 7.92 -4.47
CA GLN A 57 -6.71 9.29 -4.81
C GLN A 57 -5.81 9.35 -6.06
N ILE A 58 -5.22 8.22 -6.47
CA ILE A 58 -4.33 8.16 -7.63
C ILE A 58 -4.99 7.49 -8.83
N ILE A 59 -6.28 7.18 -8.74
CA ILE A 59 -7.04 6.52 -9.79
C ILE A 59 -8.01 7.54 -10.38
N ARG A 60 -7.85 7.84 -11.66
CA ARG A 60 -8.91 8.49 -12.43
C ARG A 60 -9.89 7.43 -12.88
N LYS A 61 -11.05 7.37 -12.22
CA LYS A 61 -12.10 6.38 -12.45
C LYS A 61 -12.80 6.63 -13.79
N ASP A 62 -12.98 5.57 -14.57
CA ASP A 62 -13.76 5.57 -15.82
C ASP A 62 -15.14 4.93 -15.60
N MET A 63 -16.10 5.19 -16.50
CA MET A 63 -17.49 4.73 -16.34
C MET A 63 -17.69 3.21 -16.54
N ASN A 64 -16.67 2.49 -16.99
CA ASN A 64 -16.69 1.07 -17.35
C ASN A 64 -16.06 0.15 -16.29
N GLY A 65 -15.82 0.64 -15.08
CA GLY A 65 -15.19 -0.14 -14.00
C GLY A 65 -13.66 -0.28 -14.13
N THR A 66 -13.03 0.49 -15.03
CA THR A 66 -11.57 0.66 -15.05
C THR A 66 -11.16 2.00 -14.48
N GLY A 67 -9.87 2.16 -14.22
CA GLY A 67 -9.29 3.45 -13.89
C GLY A 67 -7.91 3.62 -14.47
N THR A 68 -7.56 4.88 -14.78
CA THR A 68 -6.20 5.26 -15.18
C THR A 68 -5.40 5.71 -13.96
N ILE A 69 -4.21 5.15 -13.79
CA ILE A 69 -3.28 5.52 -12.72
C ILE A 69 -2.63 6.87 -13.03
N LEU A 70 -2.63 7.77 -12.04
CA LEU A 70 -2.14 9.14 -12.18
C LEU A 70 -0.67 9.29 -11.75
N LYS A 71 -0.19 8.44 -10.85
CA LYS A 71 1.18 8.50 -10.31
C LYS A 71 1.73 7.10 -10.06
N GLN A 72 3.06 6.95 -10.13
CA GLN A 72 3.72 5.69 -9.80
C GLN A 72 3.33 5.19 -8.41
N TYR A 73 3.08 3.89 -8.27
CA TYR A 73 2.70 3.27 -7.01
C TYR A 73 3.09 1.79 -6.96
N ILE A 74 3.47 1.32 -5.78
CA ILE A 74 3.76 -0.08 -5.50
C ILE A 74 3.10 -0.48 -4.16
N ALA A 75 2.33 -1.56 -4.17
CA ALA A 75 1.70 -2.12 -2.96
C ALA A 75 2.65 -3.09 -2.22
N LYS A 76 3.94 -2.75 -2.15
CA LYS A 76 4.91 -3.59 -1.43
C LYS A 76 4.75 -3.34 0.06
N GLU A 77 4.64 -4.41 0.83
CA GLU A 77 4.58 -4.34 2.29
C GLU A 77 5.87 -4.90 2.89
N LEU A 78 6.27 -4.42 4.07
CA LEU A 78 7.42 -4.98 4.80
C LEU A 78 6.97 -6.09 5.75
N ASN A 79 7.77 -7.14 5.86
CA ASN A 79 7.65 -8.09 6.96
C ASN A 79 8.38 -7.51 8.16
N VAL A 80 7.68 -7.27 9.26
CA VAL A 80 8.26 -6.62 10.44
C VAL A 80 7.89 -7.34 11.73
N SER A 81 8.82 -7.34 12.68
CA SER A 81 8.68 -7.90 14.02
C SER A 81 8.62 -6.81 15.09
N ILE A 82 7.94 -7.09 16.20
CA ILE A 82 7.88 -6.18 17.35
C ILE A 82 9.28 -5.77 17.80
N GLY A 83 9.47 -4.47 18.04
CA GLY A 83 10.73 -3.87 18.49
C GLY A 83 11.63 -3.37 17.37
N GLU A 84 11.35 -3.72 16.11
CA GLU A 84 12.09 -3.18 14.96
C GLU A 84 11.90 -1.67 14.83
N ARG A 85 12.93 -1.00 14.31
CA ARG A 85 12.97 0.45 14.12
C ARG A 85 12.92 0.78 12.64
N LEU A 86 11.97 1.63 12.28
CA LEU A 86 11.72 2.03 10.90
C LEU A 86 11.77 3.54 10.76
N ILE A 87 12.13 4.00 9.56
CA ILE A 87 12.00 5.40 9.14
C ILE A 87 10.75 5.50 8.28
N GLY A 88 9.70 6.15 8.77
CA GLY A 88 8.51 6.43 7.97
C GLY A 88 8.73 7.64 7.08
N LEU A 89 8.46 7.46 5.79
CA LEU A 89 8.68 8.43 4.71
C LEU A 89 7.39 9.09 4.25
N GLU A 90 6.30 8.32 4.16
CA GLU A 90 4.97 8.79 3.74
C GLU A 90 3.90 8.08 4.56
N GLU A 91 2.80 8.77 4.87
CA GLU A 91 1.60 8.17 5.48
C GLU A 91 0.44 8.31 4.49
N LEU A 92 -0.28 7.20 4.24
CA LEU A 92 -1.35 7.14 3.28
C LEU A 92 -2.42 6.15 3.73
N ASN A 93 -3.67 6.60 3.86
CA ASN A 93 -4.86 5.77 4.10
C ASN A 93 -4.69 4.73 5.23
N GLY A 94 -4.10 5.15 6.36
CA GLY A 94 -3.87 4.27 7.52
C GLY A 94 -2.62 3.38 7.44
N TRP A 95 -1.76 3.57 6.43
CA TRP A 95 -0.49 2.89 6.26
C TRP A 95 0.68 3.86 6.23
N VAL A 96 1.88 3.39 6.57
CA VAL A 96 3.11 4.18 6.53
C VAL A 96 4.13 3.50 5.62
N TRP A 97 4.61 4.21 4.61
CA TRP A 97 5.72 3.77 3.78
C TRP A 97 7.00 3.91 4.59
N CYS A 98 7.57 2.77 4.96
CA CYS A 98 8.71 2.67 5.86
C CYS A 98 9.98 2.25 5.11
N GLU A 99 11.11 2.64 5.65
CA GLU A 99 12.44 2.15 5.32
C GLU A 99 13.04 1.46 6.55
N GLU A 100 13.44 0.20 6.41
CA GLU A 100 14.14 -0.55 7.45
C GLU A 100 15.66 -0.32 7.39
N ARG A 101 16.40 -0.89 8.35
CA ARG A 101 17.86 -0.68 8.48
C ARG A 101 18.65 -1.15 7.25
N ASP A 102 18.20 -2.23 6.61
CA ASP A 102 18.86 -2.83 5.46
C ASP A 102 18.49 -2.13 4.14
N GLY A 103 17.69 -1.05 4.23
CA GLY A 103 17.31 -0.20 3.10
C GLY A 103 16.07 -0.68 2.35
N GLU A 104 15.46 -1.80 2.77
CA GLU A 104 14.21 -2.26 2.20
C GLU A 104 13.08 -1.28 2.52
N LYS A 105 12.19 -1.06 1.54
CA LYS A 105 11.03 -0.16 1.66
C LYS A 105 9.73 -0.89 1.40
N GLY A 106 8.70 -0.51 2.14
CA GLY A 106 7.36 -1.05 2.00
C GLY A 106 6.38 -0.42 2.98
N TRP A 107 5.09 -0.64 2.73
CA TRP A 107 4.00 -0.23 3.60
C TRP A 107 3.92 -1.11 4.85
N VAL A 108 3.64 -0.47 5.99
CA VAL A 108 3.29 -1.13 7.25
C VAL A 108 2.02 -0.48 7.80
N PRO A 109 1.05 -1.24 8.36
CA PRO A 109 -0.14 -0.67 8.95
C PRO A 109 0.24 0.33 10.03
N LYS A 110 -0.36 1.53 10.03
CA LYS A 110 -0.03 2.57 11.01
C LYS A 110 -0.34 2.12 12.44
N GLU A 111 -1.37 1.31 12.63
CA GLU A 111 -1.71 0.70 13.93
C GLU A 111 -0.62 -0.21 14.49
N ASN A 112 0.27 -0.72 13.64
CA ASN A 112 1.39 -1.56 14.05
C ASN A 112 2.61 -0.74 14.47
N LEU A 113 2.54 0.60 14.41
CA LEU A 113 3.67 1.49 14.62
C LEU A 113 3.42 2.51 15.73
N GLN A 114 4.46 2.80 16.51
CA GLN A 114 4.47 3.89 17.49
C GLN A 114 5.58 4.88 17.19
N LYS A 115 5.27 6.18 17.18
CA LYS A 115 6.27 7.25 17.02
C LYS A 115 7.13 7.37 18.28
N TYR A 116 8.42 7.67 18.10
CA TYR A 116 9.36 7.99 19.18
C TYR A 116 10.38 9.06 18.77
#